data_AF-A0A7S2UVD0-F1
#
_entry.id   AF-A0A7S2UVD0-F1
#
_cell.length_a   1.000
_cell.length_b   1.000
_cell.length_c   1.000
_cell.angle_alpha   90.00
_cell.angle_beta   90.00
_cell.angle_gamma   90.00
#
_symmetry.space_group_name_H-M   'P 1'
#
loop_
_entity.id
_entity.type
_entity.pdbx_description
1 polymer ?
#
loop_
_entity_poly.entity_id
_entity_poly.type
_entity_poly.pdbx_seq_one_letter_code
_entity_poly.pdbx_strand_id
1 'polypeptide(L)'
;KLDEIVKLSLLKEKSIDEIQEIWCKYHEQQQNCFGKTILPQVATTALKRAHESPYFVLPVFRGDGHFVLVCQAQPPHWLLAFLGDYQTDPGNAKPLLCLSIFDDLVHRETAGGEVNEQKNGQSLGPALLRADFTPDLSHNESGQLVSWLMEHYTDDAKYTLVENFNHKPEEFSMEEFIKSLKP
;
A
#
# COMPACT_ATOMS: atom_id res chain seq x y z
N LYS A 1 14.77 4.38 0.18
CA LYS A 1 14.80 3.78 1.53
C LYS A 1 14.20 4.77 2.54
N LEU A 2 13.73 4.35 3.71
CA LEU A 2 13.03 5.26 4.64
C LEU A 2 13.93 6.40 5.16
N ASP A 3 15.22 6.14 5.34
CA ASP A 3 16.24 7.10 5.76
C ASP A 3 16.46 8.26 4.78
N GLU A 4 16.05 8.12 3.52
CA GLU A 4 16.05 9.20 2.52
C GLU A 4 14.86 10.15 2.69
N ILE A 5 13.81 9.74 3.41
CA ILE A 5 12.58 10.51 3.61
C ILE A 5 12.59 11.17 4.99
N VAL A 6 13.11 10.47 6.01
CA VAL A 6 13.07 10.89 7.42
C VAL A 6 14.34 10.49 8.16
N LYS A 7 14.71 11.26 9.19
CA LYS A 7 15.81 10.89 10.10
C LYS A 7 15.39 9.72 10.99
N LEU A 8 15.70 8.49 10.55
CA LEU A 8 15.26 7.26 11.20
C LEU A 8 15.65 7.17 12.68
N SER A 9 16.83 7.69 13.07
CA SER A 9 17.27 7.74 14.46
C SER A 9 16.32 8.52 15.36
N LEU A 10 15.81 9.66 14.89
CA LEU A 10 14.88 10.49 15.66
C LEU A 10 13.49 9.85 15.77
N LEU A 11 13.05 9.12 14.75
CA LEU A 11 11.76 8.42 14.77
C LEU A 11 11.76 7.21 15.71
N LYS A 12 12.89 6.51 15.85
CA LYS A 12 13.00 5.35 16.75
C LYS A 12 12.78 5.71 18.23
N GLU A 13 13.06 6.96 18.61
CA GLU A 13 12.88 7.48 19.97
C GLU A 13 11.43 7.90 20.28
N LYS A 14 10.55 7.94 19.30
CA LYS A 14 9.16 8.44 19.44
C LYS A 14 8.18 7.34 19.86
N SER A 15 7.07 7.71 20.49
CA SER A 15 5.94 6.80 20.66
C SER A 15 5.30 6.43 19.31
N ILE A 16 4.46 5.40 19.27
CA ILE A 16 3.76 4.98 18.05
C ILE A 16 2.84 6.11 17.53
N ASP A 17 2.11 6.77 18.44
CA ASP A 17 1.21 7.87 18.10
C ASP A 17 1.98 9.07 17.54
N GLU A 18 3.11 9.42 18.14
CA GLU A 18 3.99 10.47 17.63
C GLU A 18 4.55 10.13 16.24
N ILE A 19 4.95 8.87 16.01
CA ILE A 19 5.41 8.44 14.67
C ILE A 19 4.30 8.62 13.64
N GLN A 20 3.08 8.19 13.97
CA GLN A 20 1.93 8.33 13.08
C GLN A 20 1.65 9.80 12.78
N GLU A 21 1.62 10.65 13.81
CA GLU A 21 1.38 12.07 13.65
C GLU A 21 2.45 12.74 12.77
N ILE A 22 3.73 12.48 13.03
CA ILE A 22 4.85 13.03 12.25
C ILE A 22 4.74 12.57 10.79
N TRP A 23 4.52 11.27 10.57
CA TRP A 23 4.49 10.69 9.23
C TRP A 23 3.31 11.19 8.39
N CYS A 24 2.10 11.19 8.96
CA CYS A 24 0.90 11.64 8.25
C CYS A 24 0.98 13.15 7.95
N LYS A 25 1.29 13.98 8.94
CA LYS A 25 1.36 15.44 8.75
C LYS A 25 2.44 15.87 7.75
N TYR A 26 3.59 15.19 7.75
CA TYR A 26 4.66 15.49 6.79
C TYR A 26 4.24 15.25 5.34
N HIS A 27 3.47 14.19 5.07
CA HIS A 27 3.01 13.87 3.72
C HIS A 27 1.74 14.62 3.32
N GLU A 28 0.83 14.91 4.25
CA GLU A 28 -0.37 15.75 3.98
C GLU A 28 -0.03 17.16 3.48
N GLN A 29 1.16 17.67 3.81
CA GLN A 29 1.65 18.97 3.33
C GLN A 29 2.14 18.93 1.87
N GLN A 30 2.25 17.75 1.27
CA GLN A 30 2.73 17.56 -0.10
C GLN A 30 1.55 17.38 -1.06
N GLN A 31 1.66 17.93 -2.27
CA GLN A 31 0.51 18.08 -3.16
C GLN A 31 -0.08 16.74 -3.66
N ASN A 32 0.76 15.78 -4.03
CA ASN A 32 0.34 14.51 -4.63
C ASN A 32 0.91 13.30 -3.89
N CYS A 33 0.89 13.35 -2.55
CA CYS A 33 1.36 12.26 -1.72
C CYS A 33 0.55 12.20 -0.42
N PHE A 34 0.41 11.01 0.15
CA PHE A 34 -0.03 10.85 1.54
C PHE A 34 0.72 9.72 2.25
N GLY A 35 0.72 9.79 3.58
CA GLY A 35 1.31 8.79 4.46
C GLY A 35 0.26 8.18 5.38
N LYS A 36 0.43 6.90 5.72
CA LYS A 36 -0.33 6.20 6.76
C LYS A 36 0.60 5.30 7.58
N THR A 37 0.19 4.92 8.77
CA THR A 37 0.79 3.82 9.54
C THR A 37 -0.08 2.58 9.41
N ILE A 38 0.55 1.40 9.41
CA ILE A 38 -0.14 0.11 9.46
C ILE A 38 0.53 -0.79 10.50
N LEU A 39 -0.23 -1.77 11.00
CA LEU A 39 0.30 -2.74 11.96
C LEU A 39 1.38 -3.62 11.30
N PRO A 40 2.43 -4.03 12.04
CA PRO A 40 3.48 -4.90 11.54
C PRO A 40 2.98 -6.14 10.81
N GLN A 41 2.03 -6.87 11.40
CA GLN A 41 1.47 -8.07 10.82
C GLN A 41 0.74 -7.80 9.49
N VAL A 42 0.13 -6.62 9.34
CA VAL A 42 -0.54 -6.20 8.10
C VAL A 42 0.50 -5.98 7.00
N ALA A 43 1.62 -5.31 7.33
CA ALA A 43 2.74 -5.12 6.41
C ALA A 43 3.36 -6.46 6.00
N THR A 44 3.66 -7.35 6.95
CA THR A 44 4.23 -8.67 6.69
C THR A 44 3.34 -9.48 5.74
N THR A 45 2.04 -9.53 6.00
CA THR A 45 1.09 -10.25 5.14
C THR A 45 1.02 -9.65 3.74
N ALA A 46 0.91 -8.33 3.62
CA ALA A 46 0.83 -7.65 2.33
C ALA A 46 2.10 -7.87 1.50
N LEU A 47 3.28 -7.70 2.10
CA LEU A 47 4.58 -7.89 1.43
C LEU A 47 4.78 -9.33 0.96
N LYS A 48 4.46 -10.32 1.81
CA LYS A 48 4.53 -11.74 1.43
C LYS A 48 3.62 -12.04 0.25
N ARG A 49 2.35 -11.63 0.34
CA ARG A 49 1.35 -11.89 -0.72
C ARG A 49 1.68 -11.19 -2.02
N ALA A 50 2.24 -9.99 -1.96
CA ALA A 50 2.74 -9.27 -3.14
C ALA A 50 3.96 -9.91 -3.79
N HIS A 51 4.79 -10.60 -3.03
CA HIS A 51 5.85 -11.42 -3.60
C HIS A 51 5.28 -12.67 -4.32
N GLU A 52 4.26 -13.31 -3.74
CA GLU A 52 3.64 -14.53 -4.29
C GLU A 52 2.69 -14.26 -5.47
N SER A 53 2.01 -13.12 -5.45
CA SER A 53 0.96 -12.73 -6.41
C SER A 53 1.18 -11.26 -6.81
N PRO A 54 2.12 -10.97 -7.71
CA PRO A 54 2.58 -9.60 -7.97
C PRO A 54 1.66 -8.77 -8.86
N TYR A 55 0.64 -9.35 -9.50
CA TYR A 55 -0.25 -8.59 -10.38
C TYR A 55 -1.65 -8.44 -9.82
N PHE A 56 -2.28 -7.30 -10.08
CA PHE A 56 -3.72 -7.14 -9.83
C PHE A 56 -4.29 -6.04 -10.72
N VAL A 57 -5.58 -5.77 -10.59
CA VAL A 57 -6.25 -4.67 -11.29
C VAL A 57 -7.16 -3.94 -10.32
N LEU A 58 -7.33 -2.63 -10.48
CA LEU A 58 -8.22 -1.82 -9.68
C LEU A 58 -8.95 -0.79 -10.54
N PRO A 59 -10.28 -0.63 -10.41
CA PRO A 59 -11.00 0.42 -11.11
C PRO A 59 -10.80 1.79 -10.44
N VAL A 60 -10.88 2.84 -11.24
CA VAL A 60 -11.06 4.22 -10.80
C VAL A 60 -12.38 4.72 -11.38
N PHE A 61 -13.37 4.92 -10.51
CA PHE A 61 -14.71 5.34 -10.91
C PHE A 61 -14.78 6.86 -11.12
N ARG A 62 -15.37 7.28 -12.25
CA ARG A 62 -15.61 8.69 -12.60
C ARG A 62 -16.95 8.84 -13.31
N GLY A 63 -17.87 9.60 -12.70
CA GLY A 63 -19.24 9.69 -13.19
C GLY A 63 -19.88 8.31 -13.30
N ASP A 64 -20.47 8.00 -14.45
CA ASP A 64 -21.11 6.70 -14.70
C ASP A 64 -20.12 5.62 -15.20
N GLY A 65 -18.86 5.99 -15.42
CA GLY A 65 -17.82 5.12 -15.99
C GLY A 65 -16.70 4.80 -15.01
N HIS A 66 -15.73 4.04 -15.51
CA HIS A 66 -14.46 3.79 -14.83
C HIS A 66 -13.35 3.57 -15.86
N PHE A 67 -12.11 3.76 -15.43
CA PHE A 67 -10.94 3.21 -16.09
C PHE A 67 -10.24 2.25 -15.14
N VAL A 68 -9.40 1.36 -15.67
CA VAL A 68 -8.74 0.32 -14.88
C VAL A 68 -7.25 0.62 -14.80
N LEU A 69 -6.70 0.50 -13.59
CA LEU A 69 -5.27 0.46 -13.35
C LEU A 69 -4.82 -1.00 -13.25
N VAL A 70 -3.71 -1.33 -13.90
CA VAL A 70 -2.96 -2.54 -13.59
C VAL A 70 -1.99 -2.23 -12.47
N CYS A 71 -1.94 -3.13 -11.49
CA CYS A 71 -1.01 -3.10 -10.39
C CYS A 71 0.09 -4.13 -10.65
N GLN A 72 1.34 -3.71 -10.53
CA GLN A 72 2.51 -4.59 -10.49
C GLN A 72 3.27 -4.34 -9.18
N ALA A 73 3.30 -5.34 -8.33
CA ALA A 73 4.07 -5.34 -7.11
C ALA A 73 5.53 -5.74 -7.39
N GLN A 74 6.43 -4.94 -6.84
CA GLN A 74 7.86 -5.18 -6.74
C GLN A 74 8.24 -4.88 -5.28
N PRO A 75 7.93 -5.79 -4.34
CA PRO A 75 8.03 -5.50 -2.91
C PRO A 75 9.37 -4.84 -2.55
N PRO A 76 9.36 -3.71 -1.82
CA PRO A 76 8.23 -3.19 -1.04
C PRO A 76 7.30 -2.19 -1.76
N HIS A 77 7.34 -2.15 -3.09
CA HIS A 77 6.63 -1.19 -3.92
C HIS A 77 5.48 -1.82 -4.71
N TRP A 78 4.42 -1.06 -4.97
CA TRP A 78 3.38 -1.39 -5.95
C TRP A 78 3.26 -0.23 -6.93
N LEU A 79 3.32 -0.55 -8.22
CA LEU A 79 3.20 0.41 -9.31
C LEU A 79 1.85 0.23 -9.97
N LEU A 80 1.03 1.29 -10.01
CA LEU A 80 -0.28 1.27 -10.63
C LEU A 80 -0.26 2.16 -11.87
N ALA A 81 -0.41 1.56 -13.04
CA ALA A 81 -0.43 2.24 -14.33
C ALA A 81 -1.77 2.04 -15.04
N PHE A 82 -2.13 2.94 -15.96
CA PHE A 82 -3.34 2.75 -16.76
C PHE A 82 -3.25 1.47 -17.58
N LEU A 83 -4.28 0.61 -17.48
CA LEU A 83 -4.28 -0.70 -18.14
C LEU A 83 -4.18 -0.58 -19.67
N GLY A 84 -4.82 0.43 -20.28
CA GLY A 84 -4.76 0.65 -21.72
C GLY A 84 -3.35 0.95 -22.23
N ASP A 85 -2.61 1.79 -21.50
CA ASP A 85 -1.21 2.08 -21.80
C ASP A 85 -0.33 0.85 -21.61
N TYR A 86 -0.54 0.11 -20.51
CA TYR A 86 0.20 -1.12 -20.23
C TYR A 86 -0.04 -2.21 -21.29
N GLN A 87 -1.26 -2.36 -21.79
CA GLN A 87 -1.56 -3.31 -22.87
C GLN A 87 -0.92 -2.90 -24.20
N THR A 88 -0.70 -1.60 -24.41
CA THR A 88 -0.10 -1.07 -25.64
C THR A 88 1.43 -1.17 -25.61
N ASP A 89 2.05 -0.74 -24.51
CA ASP A 89 3.50 -0.79 -24.31
C ASP A 89 3.83 -0.90 -22.80
N PRO A 90 3.96 -2.14 -22.27
CA PRO A 90 4.24 -2.37 -20.85
C PRO A 90 5.53 -1.68 -20.37
N GLY A 91 6.54 -1.53 -21.24
CA GLY A 91 7.83 -0.96 -20.87
C GLY A 91 7.81 0.56 -20.67
N ASN A 92 6.81 1.24 -21.25
CA ASN A 92 6.66 2.69 -21.19
C ASN A 92 5.40 3.16 -20.44
N ALA A 93 4.57 2.24 -19.96
CA ALA A 93 3.40 2.56 -19.16
C ALA A 93 3.81 3.26 -17.85
N LYS A 94 3.47 4.54 -17.73
CA LYS A 94 3.86 5.35 -16.58
C LYS A 94 2.93 5.06 -15.39
N PRO A 95 3.47 4.78 -14.20
CA PRO A 95 2.66 4.68 -13.00
C PRO A 95 1.93 6.00 -12.71
N LEU A 96 0.61 5.91 -12.49
CA LEU A 96 -0.21 7.00 -11.98
C LEU A 96 -0.19 7.05 -10.46
N LEU A 97 0.06 5.92 -9.79
CA LEU A 97 0.23 5.80 -8.35
C LEU A 97 1.36 4.80 -8.02
N CYS A 98 2.18 5.14 -7.05
CA CYS A 98 3.21 4.28 -6.47
C CYS A 98 2.94 4.15 -4.96
N LEU A 99 2.76 2.92 -4.48
CA LEU A 99 2.65 2.61 -3.05
C LEU A 99 3.97 2.04 -2.56
N SER A 100 4.42 2.44 -1.36
CA SER A 100 5.60 1.88 -0.69
C SER A 100 5.26 1.54 0.76
N ILE A 101 5.74 0.39 1.23
CA ILE A 101 5.66 -0.02 2.65
C ILE A 101 7.07 -0.10 3.23
N PHE A 102 7.32 0.59 4.34
CA PHE A 102 8.59 0.58 5.07
C PHE A 102 8.40 -0.10 6.42
N ASP A 103 9.16 -1.16 6.68
CA ASP A 103 9.11 -1.95 7.90
C ASP A 103 10.30 -1.69 8.84
N ASP A 104 11.13 -0.69 8.54
CA ASP A 104 12.34 -0.32 9.30
C ASP A 104 12.11 -0.05 10.80
N LEU A 105 10.86 0.29 11.18
CA LEU A 105 10.45 0.58 12.56
C LEU A 105 9.81 -0.62 13.28
N VAL A 106 9.51 -1.71 12.58
CA VAL A 106 8.84 -2.89 13.15
C VAL A 106 9.69 -3.52 14.25
N HIS A 107 11.01 -3.62 14.07
CA HIS A 107 11.93 -4.25 15.03
C HIS A 107 12.74 -3.26 15.86
N ARG A 108 12.17 -2.09 16.19
CA ARG A 108 12.89 -1.06 16.94
C ARG A 108 13.17 -1.48 18.39
N GLU A 109 14.37 -1.16 18.88
CA GLU A 109 14.65 -1.14 20.31
C GLU A 109 14.18 0.21 20.88
N THR A 110 13.30 0.20 21.89
CA THR A 110 12.84 1.45 22.53
C THR A 110 13.92 1.99 23.45
N ALA A 111 14.24 3.28 23.31
CA ALA A 111 15.28 3.97 24.09
C ALA A 111 14.93 4.20 25.58
N GLY A 112 13.74 3.76 26.03
CA GLY A 112 13.29 3.87 27.43
C GLY A 112 12.58 2.59 27.85
N GLY A 113 13.12 1.90 28.85
CA GLY A 113 12.66 0.61 29.36
C GLY A 113 11.32 0.63 30.10
N GLU A 114 10.28 1.21 29.51
CA GLU A 114 8.91 0.99 29.99
C GLU A 114 8.29 -0.21 29.27
N VAL A 115 8.23 -1.30 30.05
CA VAL A 115 7.64 -2.58 29.71
C VAL A 115 6.13 -2.40 29.61
N ASN A 116 5.65 -2.05 28.41
CA ASN A 116 4.27 -2.36 28.06
C ASN A 116 4.23 -3.83 27.63
N GLU A 117 3.43 -4.58 28.35
CA GLU A 117 3.30 -6.02 28.29
C GLU A 117 3.15 -6.55 26.85
N GLN A 118 4.08 -7.39 26.38
CA GLN A 118 3.85 -8.83 26.15
C GLN A 118 5.03 -9.51 25.43
N LYS A 119 5.51 -10.60 26.05
CA LYS A 119 6.41 -11.69 25.59
C LYS A 119 7.54 -11.36 24.59
N ASN A 120 8.78 -11.52 25.10
CA ASN A 120 10.07 -11.50 24.38
C ASN A 120 10.77 -10.14 24.16
N GLY A 121 10.35 -9.07 24.85
CA GLY A 121 11.18 -7.87 25.03
C GLY A 121 11.40 -7.00 23.78
N GLN A 122 10.67 -7.22 22.68
CA GLN A 122 10.64 -6.33 21.52
C GLN A 122 9.37 -5.49 21.52
N SER A 123 9.52 -4.17 21.57
CA SER A 123 8.42 -3.25 21.30
C SER A 123 8.28 -3.09 19.78
N LEU A 124 7.19 -3.60 19.21
CA LEU A 124 6.97 -3.46 17.77
C LEU A 124 6.51 -2.04 17.43
N GLY A 125 7.27 -1.32 16.60
CA GLY A 125 6.82 -0.06 16.00
C GLY A 125 5.87 -0.30 14.82
N PRO A 126 5.19 0.75 14.31
CA PRO A 126 4.34 0.61 13.13
C PRO A 126 5.18 0.43 11.86
N ALA A 127 4.61 -0.17 10.82
CA ALA A 127 5.12 -0.01 9.46
C ALA A 127 4.55 1.29 8.86
N LEU A 128 5.32 1.91 7.97
CA LEU A 128 4.96 3.17 7.33
C LEU A 128 4.56 2.92 5.88
N LEU A 129 3.41 3.45 5.48
CA LEU A 129 2.89 3.39 4.14
C LEU A 129 2.99 4.79 3.53
N ARG A 130 3.51 4.90 2.31
CA ARG A 130 3.51 6.12 1.50
C ARG A 130 2.90 5.84 0.13
N ALA A 131 2.01 6.72 -0.32
CA ALA A 131 1.49 6.69 -1.66
C ALA A 131 1.80 8.01 -2.37
N ASP A 132 2.51 7.94 -3.49
CA ASP A 132 2.77 9.04 -4.40
C ASP A 132 1.88 8.86 -5.63
N PHE A 133 1.28 9.93 -6.13
CA PHE A 133 0.42 9.87 -7.31
C PHE A 133 0.63 11.06 -8.24
N THR A 134 0.12 10.94 -9.46
CA THR A 134 0.15 12.01 -10.46
C THR A 134 -1.12 12.87 -10.36
N PRO A 135 -1.13 14.10 -10.90
CA PRO A 135 -2.34 14.93 -10.97
C PRO A 135 -3.52 14.30 -11.73
N ASP A 136 -3.28 13.23 -12.48
CA ASP A 136 -4.32 12.44 -13.14
C ASP A 136 -5.19 11.66 -12.15
N LEU A 137 -4.80 11.57 -10.87
CA LEU A 137 -5.60 11.02 -9.77
C LEU A 137 -5.81 12.08 -8.68
N SER A 138 -7.04 12.15 -8.17
CA SER A 138 -7.33 12.94 -6.98
C SER A 138 -6.85 12.23 -5.71
N HIS A 139 -6.77 12.99 -4.62
CA HIS A 139 -6.41 12.44 -3.30
C HIS A 139 -7.44 11.41 -2.80
N ASN A 140 -8.73 11.59 -3.13
CA ASN A 140 -9.79 10.64 -2.77
C ASN A 140 -9.66 9.33 -3.57
N GLU A 141 -9.53 9.41 -4.90
CA GLU A 141 -9.31 8.25 -5.76
C GLU A 141 -8.07 7.46 -5.32
N SER A 142 -6.96 8.16 -5.06
CA SER A 142 -5.71 7.55 -4.60
C SER A 142 -5.85 6.88 -3.23
N GLY A 143 -6.56 7.52 -2.30
CA GLY A 143 -6.87 6.94 -0.99
C GLY A 143 -7.71 5.67 -1.07
N GLN A 144 -8.72 5.67 -1.94
CA GLN A 144 -9.61 4.52 -2.17
C GLN A 144 -8.87 3.35 -2.83
N LEU A 145 -8.04 3.63 -3.85
CA LEU A 145 -7.18 2.63 -4.50
C LEU A 145 -6.27 1.95 -3.49
N VAL A 146 -5.60 2.72 -2.63
CA VAL A 146 -4.73 2.16 -1.59
C VAL A 146 -5.53 1.35 -0.57
N SER A 147 -6.73 1.79 -0.18
CA SER A 147 -7.60 1.02 0.73
C SER A 147 -7.93 -0.34 0.13
N TRP A 148 -8.44 -0.37 -1.11
CA TRP A 148 -8.79 -1.62 -1.77
C TRP A 148 -7.57 -2.50 -1.99
N LEU A 149 -6.44 -1.93 -2.41
CA LEU A 149 -5.21 -2.70 -2.59
C LEU A 149 -4.80 -3.37 -1.27
N MET A 150 -4.74 -2.61 -0.18
CA MET A 150 -4.37 -3.17 1.12
C MET A 150 -5.37 -4.21 1.61
N GLU A 151 -6.68 -3.97 1.47
CA GLU A 151 -7.70 -4.95 1.83
C GLU A 151 -7.52 -6.27 1.09
N HIS A 152 -7.31 -6.23 -0.24
CA HIS A 152 -7.14 -7.44 -1.05
C HIS A 152 -5.83 -8.17 -0.76
N TYR A 153 -4.77 -7.48 -0.36
CA TYR A 153 -3.50 -8.11 0.00
C TYR A 153 -3.42 -8.52 1.47
N THR A 154 -4.41 -8.22 2.31
CA THR A 154 -4.33 -8.48 3.77
C THR A 154 -5.48 -9.30 4.33
N ASP A 155 -6.68 -9.20 3.76
CA ASP A 155 -7.82 -10.04 4.11
C ASP A 155 -7.77 -11.39 3.36
N ASP A 156 -7.94 -12.50 4.08
CA ASP A 156 -7.82 -13.85 3.52
C ASP A 156 -8.86 -14.15 2.44
N ALA A 157 -10.12 -13.72 2.66
CA ALA A 157 -11.19 -13.99 1.71
C ALA A 157 -11.00 -13.16 0.44
N LYS A 158 -10.69 -11.87 0.58
CA LYS A 158 -10.46 -10.95 -0.56
C LYS A 158 -9.19 -11.31 -1.33
N TYR A 159 -8.16 -11.84 -0.67
CA TYR A 159 -6.92 -12.24 -1.34
C TYR A 159 -7.12 -13.34 -2.38
N THR A 160 -8.16 -14.17 -2.25
CA THR A 160 -8.53 -15.18 -3.26
C THR A 160 -8.68 -14.56 -4.66
N LEU A 161 -9.19 -13.32 -4.77
CA LEU A 161 -9.30 -12.63 -6.06
C LEU A 161 -7.93 -12.29 -6.66
N VAL A 162 -6.98 -11.87 -5.82
CA VAL A 162 -5.60 -11.58 -6.24
C VAL A 162 -4.89 -12.88 -6.64
N GLU A 163 -5.04 -13.92 -5.84
CA GLU A 163 -4.47 -15.24 -6.13
C GLU A 163 -5.01 -15.80 -7.45
N ASN A 164 -6.34 -15.75 -7.65
CA ASN A 164 -6.95 -16.18 -8.91
C ASN A 164 -6.45 -15.34 -10.09
N PHE A 165 -6.32 -14.02 -9.94
CA PHE A 165 -5.76 -13.17 -11.00
C PHE A 165 -4.34 -13.61 -11.43
N ASN A 166 -3.50 -14.03 -10.49
CA ASN A 166 -2.10 -14.40 -10.78
C ASN A 166 -1.93 -15.86 -11.23
N HIS A 167 -2.70 -16.78 -10.64
CA HIS A 167 -2.42 -18.22 -10.73
C HIS A 167 -3.54 -19.02 -11.39
N LYS A 168 -4.75 -18.47 -11.49
CA LYS A 168 -5.94 -19.11 -12.08
C LYS A 168 -6.81 -18.09 -12.83
N PRO A 169 -6.27 -17.43 -13.88
CA PRO A 169 -6.94 -16.32 -14.55
C PRO A 169 -8.32 -16.71 -15.13
N GLU A 170 -8.56 -17.99 -15.41
CA GLU A 170 -9.86 -18.54 -15.81
C GLU A 170 -10.93 -18.49 -14.72
N GLU A 171 -10.54 -18.42 -13.44
CA GLU A 171 -11.44 -18.26 -12.29
C GLU A 171 -11.66 -16.78 -11.93
N PHE A 172 -10.98 -15.84 -12.61
CA PHE A 172 -11.11 -14.41 -12.36
C PHE A 172 -12.05 -13.72 -13.36
N SER A 173 -13.04 -12.98 -12.84
CA SER A 173 -13.92 -12.12 -13.64
C SER A 173 -13.73 -10.65 -13.26
N MET A 174 -13.15 -9.87 -14.18
CA MET A 174 -12.97 -8.43 -14.00
C MET A 174 -14.31 -7.71 -13.87
N GLU A 175 -15.34 -8.14 -14.60
CA GLU A 175 -16.67 -7.53 -14.55
C GLU A 175 -17.32 -7.69 -13.17
N GLU A 176 -17.35 -8.92 -12.63
CA GLU A 176 -17.93 -9.19 -11.31
C GLU A 176 -17.13 -8.50 -10.21
N PHE A 177 -15.79 -8.47 -10.34
CA PHE A 177 -14.93 -7.74 -9.42
C PHE A 177 -15.24 -6.24 -9.39
N ILE A 178 -15.26 -5.58 -10.55
CA ILE A 178 -15.55 -4.13 -10.61
C ILE A 178 -16.96 -3.83 -10.10
N LYS A 179 -17.94 -4.69 -10.40
CA LYS A 179 -19.30 -4.57 -9.90
C LYS A 179 -19.36 -4.67 -8.36
N SER A 180 -18.54 -5.53 -7.76
CA SER A 180 -18.45 -5.67 -6.30
C SER A 180 -17.89 -4.44 -5.58
N LEU A 181 -17.11 -3.60 -6.28
CA LEU A 181 -16.49 -2.40 -5.73
C LEU A 181 -17.31 -1.13 -5.96
N LYS A 182 -18.35 -1.21 -6.81
CA LYS A 182 -19.18 -0.06 -7.10
C LYS A 182 -19.97 0.31 -5.83
N PRO A 183 -19.87 1.57 -5.35
CA PRO A 183 -20.57 2.02 -4.15
C PRO A 183 -22.09 2.00 -4.31
#